data_AF-A0A8T0GWT0-F1
#
_entry.id   AF-A0A8T0GWT0-F1
#
_cell.length_a   1.000
_cell.length_b   1.000
_cell.length_c   1.000
_cell.angle_alpha   90.00
_cell.angle_beta   90.00
_cell.angle_gamma   90.00
#
_symmetry.space_group_name_H-M   'P 1'
#
loop_
_entity.id
_entity.type
_entity.pdbx_description
1 polymer ?
#
loop_
_entity_poly.entity_id
_entity_poly.type
_entity_poly.pdbx_seq_one_letter_code
_entity_poly.pdbx_strand_id
1 'polypeptide(L)'
;MKKKGVDEFPFCVHLVSWEKENVSSEALEAARIACNKYMTKFAGKDSFHLRVRVHPYHVLRINKMLSCAGADRLQTGMRGAFGKPQGVCARVSIGQVLLSVRCKDNNNIHAQEALRRAKFKFPGRQKIIVSRKWGFTKFARSDYLKWKEENRIVNDGVNAKVLGCHGPLKKRGPGRAFANSPVPAPITYQSGRSQHKVEAQTNWKGKDTDE
;
A
#
# COMPACT_ATOMS: atom_id res chain seq x y z
N MET A 1 4.77 -7.45 -6.52
CA MET A 1 3.56 -6.60 -6.62
C MET A 1 3.76 -5.13 -6.21
N LYS A 2 4.14 -4.77 -4.97
CA LYS A 2 4.29 -3.34 -4.56
C LYS A 2 5.53 -2.62 -5.07
N LYS A 3 6.46 -3.33 -5.73
CA LYS A 3 7.77 -2.81 -6.15
C LYS A 3 7.78 -2.13 -7.53
N LYS A 4 6.64 -2.08 -8.23
CA LYS A 4 6.58 -1.44 -9.55
C LYS A 4 6.82 0.06 -9.46
N GLY A 5 7.61 0.56 -10.40
CA GLY A 5 8.01 1.96 -10.50
C GLY A 5 6.82 2.91 -10.62
N VAL A 6 7.04 4.19 -10.35
CA VAL A 6 6.03 5.24 -10.52
C VAL A 6 5.50 5.31 -11.94
N ASP A 7 6.38 5.14 -12.92
CA ASP A 7 6.07 5.31 -14.33
C ASP A 7 5.17 4.21 -14.91
N GLU A 8 5.12 3.05 -14.26
CA GLU A 8 4.40 1.88 -14.78
C GLU A 8 2.88 1.99 -14.61
N PHE A 9 2.42 2.71 -13.59
CA PHE A 9 1.00 2.84 -13.25
C PHE A 9 0.56 4.31 -13.17
N PRO A 10 0.25 4.93 -14.32
CA PRO A 10 -0.17 6.32 -14.39
C PRO A 10 -1.59 6.55 -13.87
N PHE A 11 -2.50 5.60 -14.09
CA PHE A 11 -3.91 5.76 -13.75
C PHE A 11 -4.15 5.52 -12.26
N CYS A 12 -5.01 6.33 -11.64
CA CYS A 12 -5.40 6.14 -10.25
C CYS A 12 -6.89 6.40 -10.01
N VAL A 13 -7.50 5.52 -9.22
CA VAL A 13 -8.88 5.65 -8.75
C VAL A 13 -8.92 5.53 -7.24
N HIS A 14 -9.76 6.35 -6.62
CA HIS A 14 -9.97 6.42 -5.19
C HIS A 14 -11.41 6.05 -4.84
N LEU A 15 -11.58 5.31 -3.76
CA LEU A 15 -12.86 5.17 -3.07
C LEU A 15 -12.86 6.11 -1.88
N VAL A 16 -13.82 7.03 -1.84
CA VAL A 16 -13.90 8.11 -0.86
C VAL A 16 -15.19 7.99 -0.07
N SER A 17 -15.11 8.12 1.26
CA SER A 17 -16.32 8.17 2.09
C SER A 17 -16.99 9.54 1.98
N TRP A 18 -18.32 9.54 1.84
CA TRP A 18 -19.14 10.74 1.79
C TRP A 18 -19.84 11.03 3.13
N GLU A 19 -19.58 10.19 4.13
CA GLU A 19 -20.19 10.26 5.46
C GLU A 19 -19.11 10.18 6.53
N LYS A 20 -19.42 10.67 7.73
CA LYS A 20 -18.54 10.56 8.89
C LYS A 20 -18.94 9.33 9.70
N GLU A 21 -18.09 8.32 9.70
CA GLU A 21 -18.42 7.01 10.23
C GLU A 21 -17.21 6.28 10.83
N ASN A 22 -17.49 5.22 11.59
CA ASN A 22 -16.47 4.31 12.09
C ASN A 22 -16.51 3.03 11.26
N VAL A 23 -15.45 2.78 10.50
CA VAL A 23 -15.33 1.60 9.65
C VAL A 23 -14.55 0.53 10.39
N SER A 24 -15.12 -0.67 10.54
CA SER A 24 -14.45 -1.75 11.28
C SER A 24 -13.26 -2.34 10.51
N SER A 25 -12.33 -2.99 11.22
CA SER A 25 -11.21 -3.74 10.60
C SER A 25 -11.70 -4.81 9.63
N GLU A 26 -12.79 -5.48 9.98
CA GLU A 26 -13.36 -6.59 9.21
C GLU A 26 -13.92 -6.07 7.88
N ALA A 27 -14.61 -4.92 7.90
CA ALA A 27 -15.11 -4.27 6.69
C ALA A 27 -13.96 -3.84 5.76
N LEU A 28 -12.88 -3.27 6.31
CA LEU A 28 -11.70 -2.89 5.53
C LEU A 28 -11.05 -4.11 4.86
N GLU A 29 -10.94 -5.23 5.57
CA GLU A 29 -10.34 -6.44 5.02
C GLU A 29 -11.25 -7.11 3.98
N ALA A 30 -12.55 -7.19 4.23
CA ALA A 30 -13.52 -7.69 3.26
C ALA A 30 -13.51 -6.86 1.96
N ALA A 31 -13.44 -5.53 2.08
CA ALA A 31 -13.34 -4.63 0.93
C ALA A 31 -12.03 -4.83 0.15
N ARG A 32 -10.90 -4.99 0.86
CA ARG A 32 -9.60 -5.27 0.27
C ARG A 32 -9.62 -6.58 -0.53
N ILE A 33 -10.17 -7.66 0.04
CA ILE A 33 -10.29 -8.96 -0.61
C ILE A 33 -11.18 -8.86 -1.84
N ALA A 34 -12.34 -8.21 -1.75
CA ALA A 34 -13.27 -8.04 -2.87
C ALA A 34 -12.62 -7.31 -4.05
N CYS A 35 -11.94 -6.19 -3.77
CA CYS A 35 -11.23 -5.42 -4.80
C CYS A 35 -10.08 -6.24 -5.43
N ASN A 36 -9.27 -6.90 -4.60
CA ASN A 36 -8.10 -7.64 -5.06
C ASN A 36 -8.48 -8.88 -5.89
N LYS A 37 -9.54 -9.60 -5.50
CA LYS A 37 -10.04 -10.78 -6.20
C LYS A 37 -10.53 -10.42 -7.60
N TYR A 38 -11.32 -9.35 -7.73
CA TYR A 38 -11.80 -8.89 -9.04
C TYR A 38 -10.65 -8.44 -9.94
N MET A 39 -9.76 -7.57 -9.44
CA MET A 39 -8.65 -7.06 -10.25
C MET A 39 -7.68 -8.17 -10.69
N THR A 40 -7.42 -9.15 -9.82
CA THR A 40 -6.54 -10.27 -10.16
C THR A 40 -7.14 -11.16 -11.25
N LYS A 41 -8.47 -11.34 -11.26
CA LYS A 41 -9.18 -12.13 -12.28
C LYS A 41 -9.18 -11.46 -13.66
N PHE A 42 -9.40 -10.15 -13.73
CA PHE A 42 -9.60 -9.46 -15.02
C PHE A 42 -8.36 -8.72 -15.55
N ALA A 43 -7.60 -8.06 -14.66
CA ALA A 43 -6.41 -7.31 -15.07
C ALA A 43 -5.11 -8.12 -14.92
N GLY A 44 -5.12 -9.19 -14.12
CA GLY A 44 -3.93 -9.94 -13.74
C GLY A 44 -3.25 -9.38 -12.48
N LYS A 45 -2.55 -10.27 -11.77
CA LYS A 45 -1.96 -9.97 -10.44
C LYS A 45 -0.97 -8.81 -10.47
N ASP A 46 -0.11 -8.72 -11.50
CA ASP A 46 0.95 -7.70 -11.54
C ASP A 46 0.56 -6.41 -12.25
N SER A 47 -0.70 -6.25 -12.66
CA SER A 47 -1.17 -5.11 -13.46
C SER A 47 -1.71 -3.94 -12.64
N PHE A 48 -1.74 -4.06 -11.31
CA PHE A 48 -2.28 -3.04 -10.43
C PHE A 48 -1.58 -3.02 -9.07
N HIS A 49 -1.74 -1.90 -8.37
CA HIS A 49 -1.33 -1.74 -6.98
C HIS A 49 -2.50 -1.17 -6.18
N LEU A 50 -3.08 -2.00 -5.31
CA LEU A 50 -4.10 -1.61 -4.33
C LEU A 50 -3.44 -1.19 -3.01
N ARG A 51 -3.87 -0.06 -2.46
CA ARG A 51 -3.48 0.45 -1.16
C ARG A 51 -4.72 0.82 -0.33
N VAL A 52 -4.83 0.22 0.85
CA VAL A 52 -5.72 0.73 1.90
C VAL A 52 -5.06 1.95 2.51
N ARG A 53 -5.75 3.09 2.50
CA ARG A 53 -5.23 4.38 2.98
C ARG A 53 -5.57 4.62 4.46
N VAL A 54 -6.63 3.98 4.91
CA VAL A 54 -7.17 4.11 6.25
C VAL A 54 -6.65 2.97 7.13
N HIS A 55 -6.29 3.29 8.36
CA HIS A 55 -5.77 2.34 9.35
C HIS A 55 -6.67 2.32 10.60
N PRO A 56 -7.06 1.14 11.10
CA PRO A 56 -7.92 1.03 12.27
C PRO A 56 -7.10 1.15 13.56
N TYR A 57 -7.02 2.36 14.11
CA TYR A 57 -6.33 2.63 15.38
C TYR A 57 -7.27 2.77 16.57
N HIS A 58 -8.57 2.96 16.34
CA HIS A 58 -9.52 3.17 17.42
C HIS A 58 -10.02 1.83 17.95
N VAL A 59 -9.94 1.60 19.25
CA VAL A 59 -10.38 0.34 19.88
C VAL A 59 -11.82 0.47 20.37
N LEU A 60 -12.68 -0.41 19.89
CA LEU A 60 -14.07 -0.54 20.36
C LEU A 60 -14.11 -1.41 21.62
N ARG A 61 -14.91 -0.96 22.59
CA ARG A 61 -15.11 -1.66 23.87
C ARG A 61 -16.53 -2.22 23.94
N ILE A 62 -16.65 -3.37 24.59
CA ILE A 62 -17.93 -4.04 24.83
C ILE A 62 -18.07 -4.39 26.31
N ASN A 63 -19.21 -4.05 26.90
CA ASN A 63 -19.65 -4.63 28.17
C ASN A 63 -20.47 -5.88 27.83
N LYS A 64 -19.86 -7.07 27.91
CA LYS A 64 -20.50 -8.31 27.45
C LYS A 64 -21.62 -8.72 28.40
N MET A 65 -22.84 -8.81 27.87
CA MET A 65 -23.98 -9.39 28.58
C MET A 65 -23.95 -10.92 28.42
N LEU A 66 -24.15 -11.65 29.52
CA LEU A 66 -24.28 -13.11 29.50
C LEU A 66 -25.72 -13.46 29.17
N SER A 67 -25.92 -14.31 28.15
CA SER A 67 -27.24 -14.77 27.73
C SER A 67 -27.57 -16.18 28.25
N CYS A 68 -26.81 -16.71 29.22
CA CYS A 68 -27.04 -18.04 29.79
C CYS A 68 -28.09 -18.03 30.93
N ALA A 69 -28.74 -19.17 31.17
CA ALA A 69 -29.67 -19.32 32.29
C ALA A 69 -28.94 -19.06 33.63
N GLY A 70 -29.52 -18.21 34.48
CA GLY A 70 -28.87 -17.77 35.71
C GLY A 70 -27.81 -16.69 35.54
N ALA A 71 -27.72 -16.02 34.37
CA ALA A 71 -26.81 -14.90 34.13
C ALA A 71 -26.91 -13.77 35.16
N ASP A 72 -28.09 -13.53 35.72
CA ASP A 72 -28.34 -12.53 36.76
C ASP A 72 -27.46 -12.74 38.01
N ARG A 73 -27.16 -14.00 38.36
CA ARG A 73 -26.29 -14.33 39.49
C ARG A 73 -24.80 -14.16 39.20
N LEU A 74 -24.42 -14.19 37.91
CA LEU A 74 -23.04 -14.24 37.46
C LEU A 74 -22.55 -12.90 36.90
N GLN A 75 -23.46 -12.01 36.53
CA GLN A 75 -23.15 -10.72 35.95
C GLN A 75 -23.59 -9.57 36.85
N THR A 76 -22.77 -8.53 36.95
CA THR A 76 -23.09 -7.31 37.71
C THR A 76 -24.03 -6.34 36.97
N GLY A 77 -24.67 -6.78 35.89
CA GLY A 77 -25.48 -5.94 35.01
C GLY A 77 -24.71 -4.71 34.50
N MET A 78 -25.21 -3.52 34.83
CA MET A 78 -24.60 -2.23 34.45
C MET A 78 -23.67 -1.64 35.53
N ARG A 79 -23.50 -2.30 36.68
CA ARG A 79 -22.53 -1.88 37.69
C ARG A 79 -21.12 -2.11 37.18
N GLY A 80 -20.34 -1.05 37.04
CA GLY A 80 -18.98 -1.10 36.47
C GLY A 80 -18.97 -1.28 34.94
N ALA A 81 -19.87 -0.62 34.21
CA ALA A 81 -20.12 -0.83 32.77
C ALA A 81 -18.98 -0.50 31.79
N PHE A 82 -17.77 -0.19 32.26
CA PHE A 82 -16.64 0.07 31.37
C PHE A 82 -16.21 -1.23 30.67
N GLY A 83 -16.42 -1.27 29.36
CA GLY A 83 -16.21 -2.46 28.56
C GLY A 83 -14.74 -2.85 28.39
N LYS A 84 -14.52 -4.12 28.04
CA LYS A 84 -13.22 -4.64 27.61
C LYS A 84 -13.02 -4.38 26.10
N PRO A 85 -11.78 -4.22 25.60
CA PRO A 85 -11.52 -4.07 24.17
C PRO A 85 -11.93 -5.35 23.42
N GLN A 86 -12.62 -5.19 22.28
CA GLN A 86 -13.14 -6.31 21.49
C GLN A 86 -12.76 -6.25 20.01
N GLY A 87 -12.66 -5.04 19.44
CA GLY A 87 -12.36 -4.86 18.03
C GLY A 87 -11.71 -3.52 17.76
N VAL A 88 -11.23 -3.32 16.54
CA VAL A 88 -10.66 -2.04 16.11
C VAL A 88 -11.46 -1.47 14.95
N CYS A 89 -11.53 -0.16 14.88
CA CYS A 89 -12.14 0.57 13.79
C CYS A 89 -11.28 1.74 13.39
N ALA A 90 -11.50 2.20 12.16
CA ALA A 90 -10.94 3.41 11.64
C ALA A 90 -12.00 4.49 11.64
N ARG A 91 -11.64 5.65 12.21
CA ARG A 91 -12.49 6.83 12.20
C ARG A 91 -12.31 7.54 10.87
N VAL A 92 -13.37 7.67 10.10
CA VAL A 92 -13.35 8.21 8.75
C VAL A 92 -14.12 9.53 8.72
N SER A 93 -13.53 10.54 8.09
CA SER A 93 -14.17 11.83 7.84
C SER A 93 -14.74 11.91 6.42
N ILE A 94 -15.69 12.82 6.22
CA ILE A 94 -16.25 13.11 4.89
C ILE A 94 -15.12 13.56 3.95
N GLY A 95 -15.07 12.97 2.75
CA GLY A 95 -14.03 13.26 1.76
C GLY A 95 -12.72 12.50 1.98
N GLN A 96 -12.60 11.68 3.02
CA GLN A 96 -11.41 10.88 3.26
C GLN A 96 -11.35 9.66 2.34
N VAL A 97 -10.17 9.44 1.73
CA VAL A 97 -9.93 8.30 0.84
C VAL A 97 -9.75 7.01 1.65
N LEU A 98 -10.56 5.99 1.37
CA LEU A 98 -10.53 4.67 1.99
C LEU A 98 -9.53 3.74 1.28
N LEU A 99 -9.78 3.51 -0.01
CA LEU A 99 -9.00 2.62 -0.88
C LEU A 99 -8.47 3.41 -2.07
N SER A 100 -7.28 3.06 -2.53
CA SER A 100 -6.68 3.63 -3.73
C SER A 100 -6.11 2.52 -4.58
N VAL A 101 -6.43 2.54 -5.87
CA VAL A 101 -5.88 1.62 -6.86
C VAL A 101 -5.13 2.44 -7.89
N ARG A 102 -3.91 2.03 -8.22
CA ARG A 102 -3.23 2.50 -9.42
C ARG A 102 -3.02 1.35 -10.39
N CYS A 103 -3.18 1.61 -11.69
CA CYS A 103 -3.01 0.62 -12.75
C CYS A 103 -2.60 1.32 -14.06
N LYS A 104 -2.46 0.53 -15.13
CA LYS A 104 -2.34 1.05 -16.50
C LYS A 104 -3.68 1.60 -16.97
N ASP A 105 -3.67 2.57 -17.88
CA ASP A 105 -4.88 3.22 -18.39
C ASP A 105 -5.88 2.24 -19.03
N ASN A 106 -5.38 1.17 -19.66
CA ASN A 106 -6.22 0.13 -20.27
C ASN A 106 -7.14 -0.57 -19.26
N ASN A 107 -6.78 -0.59 -17.97
CA ASN A 107 -7.53 -1.29 -16.92
C ASN A 107 -8.44 -0.36 -16.12
N ASN A 108 -8.79 0.81 -16.66
CA ASN A 108 -9.56 1.84 -15.94
C ASN A 108 -10.98 1.39 -15.57
N ILE A 109 -11.70 0.71 -16.48
CA ILE A 109 -13.06 0.21 -16.29
C ILE A 109 -13.06 -0.86 -15.18
N HIS A 110 -12.12 -1.80 -15.26
CA HIS A 110 -11.99 -2.86 -14.26
C HIS A 110 -11.63 -2.30 -12.87
N ALA A 111 -10.79 -1.27 -12.79
CA ALA A 111 -10.47 -0.62 -11.52
C ALA A 111 -11.69 0.06 -10.87
N GLN A 112 -12.52 0.73 -11.67
CA GLN A 112 -13.76 1.35 -11.18
C GLN A 112 -14.76 0.29 -10.71
N GLU A 113 -14.94 -0.79 -11.48
CA GLU A 113 -15.82 -1.90 -11.11
C GLU A 113 -15.35 -2.63 -9.85
N ALA A 114 -14.02 -2.81 -9.68
CA ALA A 114 -13.45 -3.38 -8.47
C ALA A 114 -13.77 -2.55 -7.22
N LEU A 115 -13.67 -1.22 -7.34
CA LEU A 115 -14.00 -0.30 -6.24
C LEU A 115 -15.51 -0.23 -5.99
N ARG A 116 -16.34 -0.39 -7.03
CA ARG A 116 -17.80 -0.53 -6.87
C ARG A 116 -18.15 -1.79 -6.07
N ARG A 117 -17.47 -2.90 -6.30
CA ARG A 117 -17.64 -4.12 -5.50
C ARG A 117 -17.17 -3.96 -4.06
N ALA A 118 -16.06 -3.25 -3.86
CA ALA A 118 -15.55 -2.94 -2.53
C ALA A 118 -16.48 -2.00 -1.75
N LYS A 119 -17.14 -1.06 -2.43
CA LYS A 119 -18.13 -0.14 -1.85
C LYS A 119 -19.23 -0.86 -1.07
N PHE A 120 -19.74 -2.00 -1.55
CA PHE A 120 -20.78 -2.77 -0.84
C PHE A 120 -20.32 -3.41 0.49
N LYS A 121 -19.02 -3.34 0.81
CA LYS A 121 -18.47 -3.84 2.08
C LYS A 121 -18.37 -2.75 3.14
N PHE A 122 -18.58 -1.50 2.77
CA PHE A 122 -18.57 -0.37 3.70
C PHE A 122 -20.00 0.03 4.08
N PRO A 123 -20.21 0.44 5.35
CA PRO A 123 -21.44 1.15 5.73
C PRO A 123 -21.50 2.50 5.04
N GLY A 124 -22.69 3.11 4.95
CA GLY A 124 -22.82 4.49 4.45
C GLY A 124 -22.63 4.68 2.94
N ARG A 125 -22.45 5.94 2.54
CA ARG A 125 -22.31 6.34 1.12
C ARG A 125 -20.85 6.60 0.73
N GLN A 126 -20.33 5.82 -0.21
CA GLN A 126 -19.02 6.09 -0.84
C GLN A 126 -19.16 6.54 -2.29
N LYS A 127 -18.21 7.36 -2.72
CA LYS A 127 -18.04 7.79 -4.11
C LYS A 127 -16.73 7.25 -4.68
N ILE A 128 -16.76 6.88 -5.95
CA ILE A 128 -15.58 6.47 -6.72
C ILE A 128 -15.13 7.70 -7.50
N ILE A 129 -13.87 8.08 -7.34
CA ILE A 129 -13.30 9.28 -7.96
C ILE A 129 -12.08 8.86 -8.76
N VAL A 130 -12.07 9.20 -10.05
CA VAL A 130 -10.88 9.07 -10.90
C VAL A 130 -9.96 10.26 -10.61
N SER A 131 -8.71 9.97 -10.26
CA SER A 131 -7.72 10.99 -9.93
C SER A 131 -7.15 11.61 -11.20
N ARG A 132 -6.91 12.93 -11.17
CA ARG A 132 -6.14 13.65 -12.20
C ARG A 132 -4.62 13.54 -11.99
N LYS A 133 -4.21 12.92 -10.89
CA LYS A 133 -2.81 12.77 -10.49
C LYS A 133 -2.16 11.55 -11.11
N TRP A 134 -0.84 11.58 -11.23
CA TRP A 134 -0.06 10.43 -11.70
C TRP A 134 0.07 9.38 -10.61
N GLY A 135 -0.66 8.26 -10.74
CA GLY A 135 -0.62 7.15 -9.77
C GLY A 135 -0.89 7.61 -8.34
N PHE A 136 0.03 7.30 -7.41
CA PHE A 136 -0.04 7.73 -6.01
C PHE A 136 0.77 9.00 -5.70
N THR A 137 1.28 9.67 -6.73
CA THR A 137 2.03 10.91 -6.55
C THR A 137 1.08 12.07 -6.24
N LYS A 138 1.68 13.19 -5.83
CA LYS A 138 0.97 14.44 -5.57
C LYS A 138 0.76 15.28 -6.85
N PHE A 139 1.42 14.91 -7.94
CA PHE A 139 1.52 15.71 -9.17
C PHE A 139 0.40 15.39 -10.15
N ALA A 140 -0.07 16.41 -10.87
CA ALA A 140 -1.01 16.21 -11.97
C ALA A 140 -0.35 15.44 -13.12
N ARG A 141 -1.16 14.76 -13.93
CA ARG A 141 -0.65 13.97 -15.06
C ARG A 141 0.15 14.82 -16.07
N SER A 142 -0.33 16.03 -16.39
CA SER A 142 0.35 16.98 -17.28
C SER A 142 1.72 17.39 -16.75
N ASP A 143 1.77 17.79 -15.48
CA ASP A 143 2.97 18.33 -14.85
C ASP A 143 4.03 17.24 -14.68
N TYR A 144 3.59 16.02 -14.37
CA TYR A 144 4.46 14.87 -14.27
C TYR A 144 5.18 14.58 -15.60
N LEU A 145 4.46 14.62 -16.73
CA LEU A 145 5.06 14.41 -18.05
C LEU A 145 6.05 15.51 -18.40
N LYS A 146 5.67 16.78 -18.19
CA LYS A 146 6.57 17.93 -18.41
C LYS A 146 7.86 17.83 -17.59
N TRP A 147 7.77 17.56 -16.29
CA TRP A 147 8.97 17.44 -15.44
C TRP A 147 9.77 16.17 -15.71
N LYS A 148 9.15 15.15 -16.30
CA LYS A 148 9.85 13.95 -16.78
C LYS A 148 10.67 14.26 -18.03
N GLU A 149 10.13 15.01 -18.98
CA GLU A 149 10.85 15.51 -20.17
C GLU A 149 12.01 16.43 -19.77
N GLU A 150 11.80 17.29 -18.77
CA GLU A 150 12.84 18.15 -18.18
C GLU A 150 13.89 17.39 -17.34
N ASN A 151 13.78 16.05 -17.20
CA ASN A 151 14.62 15.21 -16.32
C ASN A 151 14.68 15.68 -14.86
N ARG A 152 13.63 16.35 -14.37
CA ARG A 152 13.50 16.82 -12.98
C ARG A 152 12.96 15.77 -12.03
N ILE A 153 12.36 14.70 -12.54
CA ILE A 153 11.78 13.65 -11.71
C ILE A 153 12.81 12.57 -11.39
N VAL A 154 13.06 12.36 -10.11
CA VAL A 154 13.83 11.23 -9.60
C VAL A 154 12.87 10.16 -9.11
N ASN A 155 13.06 8.95 -9.63
CA ASN A 155 12.28 7.78 -9.22
C ASN A 155 12.67 7.35 -7.80
N ASP A 156 11.68 7.28 -6.90
CA ASP A 156 11.80 6.84 -5.50
C ASP A 156 10.96 5.56 -5.29
N GLY A 157 11.08 4.63 -6.24
CA GLY A 157 10.36 3.35 -6.26
C GLY A 157 8.87 3.54 -6.56
N VAL A 158 8.03 3.56 -5.52
CA VAL A 158 6.57 3.70 -5.66
C VAL A 158 6.17 5.16 -5.86
N ASN A 159 6.96 6.09 -5.34
CA ASN A 159 6.73 7.53 -5.41
C ASN A 159 7.83 8.22 -6.23
N ALA A 160 7.58 9.48 -6.60
CA ALA A 160 8.52 10.32 -7.35
C ALA A 160 8.92 11.54 -6.50
N LYS A 161 10.20 11.90 -6.57
CA LYS A 161 10.75 13.14 -6.00
C LYS A 161 11.01 14.12 -7.14
N VAL A 162 10.58 15.35 -6.98
CA VAL A 162 10.90 16.43 -7.93
C VAL A 162 12.15 17.14 -7.43
N LEU A 163 13.14 17.28 -8.31
CA LEU A 163 14.29 18.13 -8.08
C LEU A 163 13.82 19.58 -8.13
N GLY A 164 13.81 20.21 -6.96
CA GLY A 164 13.53 21.63 -6.81
C GLY A 164 14.79 22.47 -7.03
N CYS A 165 14.61 23.79 -6.97
CA CYS A 165 15.72 24.75 -7.07
C CYS A 165 16.53 24.87 -5.76
N HIS A 166 16.18 24.12 -4.70
CA HIS A 166 16.82 24.17 -3.39
C HIS A 166 17.75 22.97 -3.12
N GLY A 167 18.80 23.15 -2.31
CA GLY A 167 19.77 22.12 -1.93
C GLY A 167 21.22 22.42 -2.34
N PRO A 168 22.20 21.59 -1.92
CA PRO A 168 23.63 21.87 -2.10
C PRO A 168 24.04 22.03 -3.57
N LEU A 169 24.61 23.20 -3.91
CA LEU A 169 25.04 23.54 -5.27
C LEU A 169 26.16 22.64 -5.80
N LYS A 170 26.99 22.05 -4.92
CA LYS A 170 28.07 21.12 -5.29
C LYS A 170 27.60 19.93 -6.14
N LYS A 171 26.32 19.54 -6.03
CA LYS A 171 25.73 18.41 -6.78
C LYS A 171 25.14 18.83 -8.14
N ARG A 172 25.21 20.11 -8.52
CA ARG A 172 24.64 20.63 -9.78
C ARG A 172 25.74 20.95 -10.78
N GLY A 173 25.51 20.61 -12.05
CA GLY A 173 26.42 20.98 -13.12
C GLY A 173 26.27 22.46 -13.49
N PRO A 174 27.34 23.13 -13.97
CA PRO A 174 27.25 24.51 -14.47
C PRO A 174 26.26 24.61 -15.64
N GLY A 175 25.47 25.68 -15.70
CA GLY A 175 24.46 25.89 -16.74
C GLY A 175 23.18 25.07 -16.60
N ARG A 176 23.05 24.21 -15.58
CA ARG A 176 21.81 23.48 -15.27
C ARG A 176 21.27 23.87 -13.89
N ALA A 177 20.06 24.41 -13.87
CA ALA A 177 19.38 24.74 -12.61
C ALA A 177 19.08 23.51 -11.74
N PHE A 178 18.97 22.32 -12.38
CA PHE A 178 18.60 21.06 -11.75
C PHE A 178 19.78 20.08 -11.74
N ALA A 179 19.87 19.27 -10.68
CA ALA A 179 20.86 18.20 -10.61
C ALA A 179 20.59 17.16 -11.71
N ASN A 180 21.63 16.63 -12.35
CA ASN A 180 21.46 15.48 -13.24
C ASN A 180 20.95 14.30 -12.41
N SER A 181 19.85 13.67 -12.83
CA SER A 181 19.34 12.47 -12.18
C SER A 181 20.44 11.39 -12.19
N PRO A 182 20.82 10.79 -11.05
CA PRO A 182 21.58 9.56 -11.09
C PRO A 182 20.69 8.54 -11.79
N VAL A 183 21.11 8.03 -12.95
CA VAL A 183 20.48 6.85 -13.55
C VAL A 183 20.58 5.78 -12.46
N PRO A 184 19.48 5.24 -11.91
CA PRO A 184 19.60 4.20 -10.92
C PRO A 184 20.25 3.00 -11.62
N ALA A 185 21.42 2.59 -11.14
CA ALA A 185 22.04 1.35 -11.59
C ALA A 185 20.99 0.22 -11.50
N PRO A 186 20.89 -0.67 -12.50
CA PRO A 186 19.97 -1.79 -12.44
C PRO A 186 20.20 -2.52 -11.12
N ILE A 187 19.13 -2.74 -10.37
CA ILE A 187 19.17 -3.50 -9.11
C ILE A 187 19.46 -4.95 -9.50
N THR A 188 20.74 -5.30 -9.63
CA THR A 188 21.19 -6.69 -9.65
C THR A 188 20.85 -7.24 -8.27
N TYR A 189 19.75 -7.97 -8.18
CA TYR A 189 19.53 -8.89 -7.07
C TYR A 189 20.63 -9.93 -7.15
N GLN A 190 21.74 -9.73 -6.44
CA GLN A 190 22.64 -10.82 -6.11
C GLN A 190 21.81 -11.79 -5.26
N SER A 191 21.36 -12.87 -5.89
CA SER A 191 20.90 -14.05 -5.18
C SER A 191 22.09 -14.55 -4.37
N GLY A 192 22.14 -14.15 -3.11
CA GLY A 192 23.03 -14.72 -2.10
C GLY A 192 22.68 -16.19 -1.91
N ARG A 193 23.20 -17.02 -2.81
CA ARG A 193 23.37 -18.46 -2.67
C ARG A 193 24.81 -18.77 -3.07
N SER A 194 25.77 -18.17 -2.36
CA SER A 194 27.14 -18.66 -2.36
C SER A 194 27.20 -19.88 -1.47
N GLN A 195 27.40 -21.00 -2.13
CA GLN A 195 27.75 -22.33 -1.64
C GLN A 195 28.81 -22.23 -0.52
N HIS A 196 28.38 -22.36 0.74
CA HIS A 196 29.24 -22.76 1.84
C HIS A 196 28.61 -23.98 2.51
N LYS A 197 28.71 -25.11 1.81
CA LYS A 197 28.59 -26.49 2.31
C LYS A 197 28.61 -27.39 1.09
N VAL A 198 29.78 -27.86 0.71
CA VAL A 198 30.14 -29.23 0.24
C VAL A 198 31.61 -29.12 -0.19
N GLU A 199 32.54 -29.06 0.77
CA GLU A 199 33.99 -29.24 0.53
C GLU A 199 34.70 -29.32 1.88
N ALA A 200 34.29 -30.30 2.70
CA ALA A 200 34.96 -30.66 3.94
C ALA A 200 34.64 -32.10 4.31
N GLN A 201 34.78 -33.03 3.35
CA GLN A 201 34.67 -34.47 3.62
C GLN A 201 35.48 -35.38 2.68
N THR A 202 36.40 -34.83 1.90
CA THR A 202 37.33 -35.59 1.05
C THR A 202 38.74 -35.02 1.16
N ASN A 203 39.31 -35.03 2.37
CA ASN A 203 40.75 -35.04 2.55
C ASN A 203 41.10 -35.49 3.97
N TRP A 204 40.81 -36.75 4.26
CA TRP A 204 41.38 -37.44 5.42
C TRP A 204 41.65 -38.89 5.04
N LYS A 205 42.60 -39.08 4.12
CA LYS A 205 43.29 -40.34 3.84
C LYS A 205 44.52 -40.05 2.99
N GLY A 206 45.71 -40.16 3.59
CA GLY A 206 46.94 -40.44 2.85
C GLY A 206 48.16 -39.62 3.28
N LYS A 207 49.12 -40.34 3.89
CA LYS A 207 50.58 -40.10 3.95
C LYS A 207 51.00 -39.16 5.10
N ASP A 208 51.57 -39.62 6.21
CA ASP A 208 52.68 -40.58 6.42
C ASP A 208 53.81 -40.39 5.40
N THR A 209 54.76 -39.49 5.69
CA THR A 209 56.22 -39.69 5.55
C THR A 209 57.02 -38.44 5.95
N ASP A 210 58.02 -38.69 6.80
CA ASP A 210 59.37 -38.10 6.89
C ASP A 210 59.68 -36.85 7.75
N GLU A 211 60.70 -37.07 8.59
CA GLU A 211 61.48 -36.27 9.56
C GLU A 211 60.91 -36.02 10.98
#